data_AF-A0A8T5LRN0-F1
#
_entry.id   AF-A0A8T5LRN0-F1
#
_cell.length_a   1.000
_cell.length_b   1.000
_cell.length_c   1.000
_cell.angle_alpha   90.00
_cell.angle_beta   90.00
_cell.angle_gamma   90.00
#
_symmetry.space_group_name_H-M   'P 1'
#
loop_
_entity.id
_entity.type
_entity.pdbx_description
1 polymer ?
#
loop_
_entity_poly.entity_id
_entity_poly.type
_entity_poly.pdbx_seq_one_letter_code
_entity_poly.pdbx_strand_id
1 'polypeptide(L)'
;MAVEMGTCLGFIAPFYNLVLVAIAVILFIKLFRMNKKNILAWKLIFLAVLIYIVEQVLAVTNSLLITSVPRITNSFFEMAIITIFIYVLLVQKEFVKK
;
A
#
# COMPACT_ATOMS: atom_id res chain seq x y z
N MET A 1 -20.98 21.18 10.70
CA MET A 1 -20.52 21.16 9.29
C MET A 1 -19.12 20.59 9.10
N ALA A 2 -18.03 21.16 9.66
CA ALA A 2 -16.67 20.59 9.43
C ALA A 2 -16.45 19.19 10.04
N VAL A 3 -17.04 18.93 11.22
CA VAL A 3 -16.95 17.63 11.92
C VAL A 3 -17.69 16.51 11.16
N GLU A 4 -18.81 16.84 10.52
CA GLU A 4 -19.62 15.87 9.77
C GLU A 4 -18.94 15.47 8.46
N MET A 5 -18.32 16.42 7.75
CA MET A 5 -17.53 16.12 6.55
C MET A 5 -16.35 15.21 6.86
N GLY A 6 -15.61 15.47 7.95
CA GLY A 6 -14.49 14.61 8.35
C GLY A 6 -14.90 13.17 8.65
N THR A 7 -16.11 12.99 9.21
CA THR A 7 -16.65 11.67 9.54
C THR A 7 -17.09 10.91 8.28
N CYS A 8 -17.77 11.60 7.35
CA CYS A 8 -18.14 11.03 6.05
C CYS A 8 -16.91 10.65 5.21
N LEU A 9 -15.88 11.51 5.20
CA LEU A 9 -14.64 11.24 4.49
C LEU A 9 -13.88 10.05 5.09
N GLY A 10 -13.84 9.94 6.43
CA GLY A 10 -13.22 8.82 7.12
C GLY A 10 -13.89 7.47 6.81
N PHE A 11 -15.20 7.46 6.54
CA PHE A 11 -15.94 6.26 6.15
C PHE A 11 -15.72 5.84 4.70
N ILE A 12 -15.57 6.80 3.79
CA ILE A 12 -15.49 6.53 2.34
C ILE A 12 -14.04 6.32 1.88
N ALA A 13 -13.06 6.95 2.56
CA ALA A 13 -11.64 6.85 2.23
C ALA A 13 -11.11 5.41 2.06
N PRO A 14 -11.47 4.43 2.94
CA PRO A 14 -11.02 3.05 2.78
C PRO A 14 -11.49 2.39 1.48
N PHE A 15 -12.70 2.75 1.00
CA PHE A 15 -13.25 2.21 -0.25
C PHE A 15 -12.51 2.75 -1.49
N TYR A 16 -12.17 4.05 -1.52
CA TYR A 16 -11.35 4.62 -2.60
C TYR A 16 -9.95 3.99 -2.65
N ASN A 17 -9.35 3.76 -1.47
CA ASN A 17 -8.06 3.10 -1.37
C ASN A 17 -8.10 1.66 -1.91
N LEU A 18 -9.17 0.90 -1.65
CA LEU A 18 -9.38 -0.43 -2.22
C LEU A 18 -9.40 -0.43 -3.75
N VAL A 19 -10.08 0.54 -4.37
CA VAL A 19 -10.11 0.68 -5.83
C VAL A 19 -8.73 1.02 -6.39
N LEU A 20 -8.01 1.96 -5.75
CA LEU A 20 -6.63 2.29 -6.12
C LEU A 20 -5.69 1.09 -6.01
N VAL A 21 -5.85 0.27 -4.97
CA VAL A 21 -5.12 -0.99 -4.80
C VAL A 21 -5.37 -1.94 -5.97
N ALA A 22 -6.63 -2.14 -6.37
CA ALA A 22 -6.97 -3.01 -7.50
C ALA A 22 -6.29 -2.55 -8.80
N ILE A 23 -6.29 -1.23 -9.06
CA ILE A 23 -5.60 -0.62 -10.20
C ILE A 23 -4.09 -0.87 -10.11
N ALA A 24 -3.49 -0.64 -8.94
CA ALA A 24 -2.06 -0.87 -8.72
C ALA A 24 -1.67 -2.34 -9.00
N VAL A 25 -2.44 -3.31 -8.53
CA VAL A 25 -2.21 -4.74 -8.79
C VAL A 25 -2.21 -5.05 -10.30
N ILE A 26 -3.17 -4.51 -11.05
CA ILE A 26 -3.24 -4.69 -12.51
C ILE A 26 -1.98 -4.11 -13.19
N LEU A 27 -1.52 -2.94 -12.76
CA LEU A 27 -0.31 -2.31 -13.28
C LEU A 27 0.94 -3.15 -12.96
N PHE A 28 1.04 -3.71 -11.76
CA PHE A 28 2.15 -4.60 -11.39
C PHE A 28 2.16 -5.90 -12.19
N ILE A 29 1.01 -6.52 -12.45
CA ILE A 29 0.92 -7.71 -13.31
C ILE A 29 1.43 -7.39 -14.72
N LYS A 30 1.04 -6.23 -15.29
CA LYS A 30 1.56 -5.77 -16.58
C LYS A 30 3.06 -5.51 -16.53
N LEU A 31 3.55 -4.91 -15.45
CA LEU A 31 4.96 -4.58 -15.27
C LEU A 31 5.84 -5.84 -15.15
N PHE A 32 5.39 -6.88 -14.44
CA PHE A 32 6.13 -8.14 -14.33
C PHE A 32 6.19 -8.93 -15.63
N ARG A 33 5.24 -8.70 -16.54
CA ARG A 33 5.29 -9.24 -17.91
C ARG A 33 6.31 -8.51 -18.80
N MET A 34 6.74 -7.30 -18.43
CA MET A 34 7.78 -6.58 -19.15
C MET A 34 9.15 -6.98 -18.62
N ASN A 35 9.96 -7.62 -19.45
CA ASN A 35 11.29 -8.12 -19.09
C ASN A 35 12.29 -6.95 -18.89
N LYS A 36 12.31 -6.35 -17.70
CA LYS A 36 13.18 -5.20 -17.36
C LYS A 36 14.37 -5.64 -16.49
N LYS A 37 15.53 -4.98 -16.68
CA LYS A 37 16.79 -5.24 -15.95
C LYS A 37 16.73 -5.09 -14.42
N ASN A 38 15.67 -4.49 -13.86
CA ASN A 38 15.57 -4.21 -12.41
C ASN A 38 14.34 -4.86 -11.76
N ILE A 39 14.11 -6.15 -12.02
CA ILE A 39 12.99 -6.91 -11.46
C ILE A 39 12.98 -6.92 -9.93
N LEU A 40 14.14 -6.84 -9.27
CA LEU A 40 14.23 -6.92 -7.81
C LEU A 40 13.60 -5.72 -7.12
N ALA A 41 13.88 -4.49 -7.58
CA ALA A 41 13.24 -3.29 -7.05
C ALA A 41 11.70 -3.34 -7.24
N TRP A 42 11.24 -3.78 -8.41
CA TRP A 42 9.80 -3.89 -8.69
C TRP A 42 9.11 -4.99 -7.87
N LYS A 43 9.79 -6.11 -7.58
CA LYS A 43 9.30 -7.15 -6.67
C LYS A 43 9.13 -6.63 -5.24
N LEU A 44 10.05 -5.78 -4.78
CA LEU A 44 9.99 -5.18 -3.45
C LEU A 44 8.88 -4.14 -3.33
N ILE A 45 8.69 -3.29 -4.36
CA ILE A 45 7.55 -2.37 -4.37
C ILE A 45 6.24 -3.16 -4.39
N PHE A 46 6.16 -4.25 -5.15
CA PHE A 46 4.98 -5.10 -5.14
C PHE A 46 4.73 -5.75 -3.77
N LEU A 47 5.78 -6.15 -3.05
CA LEU A 47 5.65 -6.62 -1.67
C LEU A 47 5.08 -5.53 -0.75
N ALA A 48 5.55 -4.29 -0.86
CA ALA A 48 4.99 -3.16 -0.10
C ALA A 48 3.51 -2.91 -0.45
N VAL A 49 3.15 -3.04 -1.73
CA VAL A 49 1.75 -2.94 -2.17
C VAL A 49 0.92 -4.06 -1.55
N LEU A 50 1.39 -5.32 -1.53
CA LEU A 50 0.68 -6.43 -0.89
C LEU A 50 0.44 -6.19 0.61
N ILE A 51 1.44 -5.67 1.33
CA ILE A 51 1.31 -5.29 2.73
C ILE A 51 0.22 -4.21 2.90
N TYR A 52 0.23 -3.21 2.03
CA TYR A 52 -0.81 -2.16 2.00
C TYR A 52 -2.21 -2.72 1.69
N ILE A 53 -2.35 -3.73 0.80
CA ILE A 53 -3.65 -4.38 0.56
C ILE A 53 -4.19 -4.98 1.86
N VAL A 54 -3.35 -5.72 2.59
CA VAL A 54 -3.74 -6.35 3.85
C VAL A 54 -4.17 -5.30 4.86
N GLU A 55 -3.41 -4.20 4.97
CA GLU A 55 -3.76 -3.08 5.84
C GLU A 55 -5.12 -2.46 5.47
N GLN A 56 -5.40 -2.22 4.18
CA GLN A 56 -6.67 -1.66 3.74
C GLN A 56 -7.85 -2.61 3.97
N VAL A 57 -7.66 -3.93 3.78
CA VAL A 57 -8.68 -4.93 4.10
C VAL A 57 -9.01 -4.90 5.60
N LEU A 58 -7.98 -4.82 6.46
CA LEU A 58 -8.18 -4.69 7.90
C LEU A 58 -8.88 -3.38 8.27
N ALA A 59 -8.51 -2.26 7.63
CA ALA A 59 -9.13 -0.96 7.85
C ALA A 59 -10.62 -0.95 7.47
N VAL A 60 -10.98 -1.54 6.34
CA VAL A 60 -12.37 -1.66 5.88
C VAL A 60 -13.16 -2.56 6.82
N THR A 61 -12.60 -3.71 7.21
CA THR A 61 -13.26 -4.64 8.15
C THR A 61 -13.48 -3.99 9.53
N ASN A 62 -12.55 -3.14 9.96
CA ASN A 62 -12.67 -2.33 11.18
C ASN A 62 -13.74 -1.24 11.05
N SER A 63 -13.84 -0.56 9.90
CA SER A 63 -14.90 0.42 9.65
C SER A 63 -16.31 -0.18 9.61
N LEU A 64 -16.42 -1.46 9.24
CA LEU A 64 -17.68 -2.21 9.24
C LEU A 64 -18.05 -2.78 10.63
N LEU A 65 -17.27 -2.46 11.69
CA LEU A 65 -17.45 -2.96 13.06
C LEU A 65 -17.35 -4.50 13.19
N ILE A 66 -16.81 -5.19 12.17
CA ILE A 66 -16.71 -6.66 12.16
C ILE A 66 -15.51 -7.13 12.99
N THR A 67 -14.43 -6.33 13.07
CA THR A 67 -13.25 -6.62 13.90
C THR A 67 -12.69 -5.33 14.49
N SER A 68 -12.32 -5.35 15.77
CA SER A 68 -11.61 -4.23 16.42
C SER A 68 -10.10 -4.40 16.26
N VAL A 69 -9.55 -3.90 15.15
CA VAL A 69 -8.09 -3.97 14.91
C VAL A 69 -7.40 -2.87 15.73
N PRO A 70 -6.42 -3.21 16.60
CA PRO A 70 -5.69 -2.21 17.37
C PRO A 70 -4.93 -1.23 16.45
N ARG A 71 -4.93 0.06 16.79
CA ARG A 71 -4.24 1.12 16.02
C ARG A 71 -2.75 0.83 15.79
N ILE A 72 -2.11 0.14 16.74
CA ILE A 72 -0.69 -0.26 16.69
C ILE A 72 -0.41 -1.16 15.47
N THR A 73 -1.37 -1.99 15.07
CA THR A 73 -1.23 -2.89 13.92
C THR A 73 -1.08 -2.12 12.61
N ASN A 74 -1.84 -1.04 12.41
CA ASN A 74 -1.68 -0.18 11.23
C ASN A 74 -0.30 0.50 11.22
N SER A 75 0.13 1.05 12.36
CA SER A 75 1.45 1.68 12.45
C SER A 75 2.60 0.70 12.17
N PHE A 76 2.44 -0.59 12.52
CA PHE A 76 3.41 -1.63 12.16
C PHE A 76 3.47 -1.85 10.64
N PHE A 77 2.33 -1.91 9.96
CA PHE A 77 2.27 -2.05 8.51
C PHE A 77 2.86 -0.83 7.78
N GLU A 78 2.55 0.38 8.23
CA GLU A 78 3.14 1.62 7.68
C GLU A 78 4.67 1.62 7.78
N MET A 79 5.22 1.24 8.94
CA MET A 79 6.67 1.14 9.16
C MET A 79 7.33 0.12 8.20
N ALA A 80 6.69 -1.02 7.98
CA ALA A 80 7.17 -2.03 7.04
C ALA A 80 7.20 -1.49 5.60
N ILE A 81 6.13 -0.80 5.16
CA ILE A 81 6.03 -0.19 3.83
C ILE A 81 7.13 0.86 3.63
N ILE A 82 7.30 1.79 4.58
CA ILE A 82 8.30 2.86 4.49
C ILE A 82 9.71 2.27 4.41
N THR A 83 10.01 1.26 5.22
CA THR A 83 11.32 0.60 5.21
C THR A 83 11.63 -0.04 3.86
N ILE A 84 10.66 -0.76 3.28
CA ILE A 84 10.80 -1.35 1.94
C ILE A 84 10.99 -0.25 0.89
N PHE A 85 10.27 0.86 1.01
CA PHE A 85 10.36 1.97 0.07
C PHE A 85 11.74 2.64 0.11
N ILE A 86 12.28 2.91 1.31
CA ILE A 86 13.64 3.44 1.48
C ILE A 86 14.67 2.48 0.89
N TYR A 87 14.55 1.19 1.16
CA TYR A 87 15.46 0.18 0.62
C TYR A 87 15.42 0.15 -0.92
N VAL A 88 14.22 0.21 -1.51
CA VAL A 88 14.06 0.28 -2.98
C VAL A 88 14.72 1.52 -3.57
N LEU A 89 14.57 2.69 -2.94
CA LEU A 89 15.22 3.91 -3.41
C LEU A 89 16.76 3.77 -3.41
N LEU A 90 17.33 3.12 -2.40
CA LEU A 90 18.76 2.84 -2.35
C LEU A 90 19.19 1.88 -3.47
N VAL A 91 18.46 0.79 -3.69
CA VAL A 91 18.72 -0.14 -4.79
C VAL A 91 18.64 0.57 -6.14
N GLN A 92 17.61 1.38 -6.37
CA GLN A 92 17.48 2.14 -7.63
C GLN A 92 18.63 3.13 -7.82
N LYS A 93 19.11 3.79 -6.76
CA LYS A 93 20.27 4.70 -6.83
C LYS A 93 21.54 3.99 -7.30
N GLU A 94 21.76 2.74 -6.90
CA GLU A 94 22.89 1.94 -7.38
C GLU A 94 22.77 1.59 -8.87
N PHE A 95 21.56 1.32 -9.35
CA PHE A 95 21.32 1.04 -10.77
C PHE A 95 21.40 2.29 -11.68
N VAL A 96 21.10 3.49 -11.16
CA VAL A 96 21.19 4.76 -11.94
C VAL A 96 22.63 5.28 -12.03
N LYS A 97 23.50 4.92 -11.08
CA LYS A 97 24.91 5.32 -11.09
C LYS A 97 25.82 4.44 -11.97
N LYS A 98 25.30 3.34 -12.51
CA LYS A 98 25.99 2.45 -13.45
C LYS A 98 25.64 2.82 -14.88
#